data_AF-A0A1H4E5A2-F1
#
_entry.id   AF-A0A1H4E5A2-F1
#
_cell.length_a   1.000
_cell.length_b   1.000
_cell.length_c   1.000
_cell.angle_alpha   90.00
_cell.angle_beta   90.00
_cell.angle_gamma   90.00
#
_symmetry.space_group_name_H-M   'P 1'
#
loop_
_entity.id
_entity.type
_entity.pdbx_description
1 polymer ?
#
loop_
_entity_poly.entity_id
_entity_poly.type
_entity_poly.pdbx_seq_one_letter_code
_entity_poly.pdbx_strand_id
1 'polypeptide(L)'
;MIELKIEHSLFKKQLEEKIIEGKKILAEKISDPNIIEQKTTEWEKDAINFLEKNITNIPEQLISDIRYVREESHLTFHINSRFYKKQPSEYAKYLSTHLERKIAAFKITADYISVSEIIAGHKKPELETIQEKILFFLQKLYQLYNDNFYSISLIFQINEIEYRDSEPNEIAENLKKRGYGIREADYSSKDLLKISVKGAAYIERKNKTLKNKSKKKQESEANEKIDLVLSRLEELGFGQEIIFNEIEELRGLSKKLNKKTWSQVIKGKVVDLALSELISKDVATFIYESLVDDKFKLLK
;
A
#
# COMPACT_ATOMS: atom_id res chain seq x y z
N MET A 1 16.14 13.30 0.88
CA MET A 1 15.45 12.05 0.50
C MET A 1 14.98 11.35 1.75
N ILE A 2 13.73 10.90 1.78
CA ILE A 2 13.18 10.12 2.89
C ILE A 2 13.68 8.68 2.76
N GLU A 3 14.14 8.09 3.84
CA GLU A 3 14.66 6.72 3.82
C GLU A 3 14.52 6.05 5.18
N LEU A 4 14.25 4.74 5.17
CA LEU A 4 14.21 3.92 6.37
C LEU A 4 15.58 3.29 6.65
N LYS A 5 16.10 3.47 7.87
CA LYS A 5 17.46 3.03 8.27
C LYS A 5 17.54 1.59 8.79
N ILE A 6 16.41 0.93 8.98
CA ILE A 6 16.32 -0.44 9.47
C ILE A 6 15.38 -1.27 8.59
N GLU A 7 15.37 -2.58 8.76
CA GLU A 7 14.48 -3.46 8.00
C GLU A 7 13.00 -3.07 8.22
N HIS A 8 12.23 -2.99 7.13
CA HIS A 8 10.83 -2.58 7.17
C HIS A 8 9.96 -3.45 8.11
N SER A 9 10.19 -4.76 8.12
CA SER A 9 9.47 -5.69 9.01
C SER A 9 9.72 -5.38 10.50
N LEU A 10 10.98 -5.12 10.85
CA LEU A 10 11.41 -4.75 12.19
C LEU A 10 10.88 -3.38 12.59
N PHE A 11 10.96 -2.40 11.68
CA PHE A 11 10.42 -1.06 11.92
C PHE A 11 8.93 -1.10 12.24
N LYS A 12 8.13 -1.82 11.43
CA LYS A 12 6.69 -1.94 11.65
C LYS A 12 6.38 -2.55 13.01
N LYS A 13 7.10 -3.60 13.40
CA LYS A 13 6.95 -4.22 14.72
C LYS A 13 7.24 -3.23 15.86
N GLN A 14 8.36 -2.51 15.77
CA GLN A 14 8.74 -1.53 16.80
C GLN A 14 7.77 -0.33 16.87
N LEU A 15 7.24 0.10 15.72
CA LEU A 15 6.21 1.14 15.65
C LEU A 15 4.93 0.71 16.37
N GLU A 16 4.49 -0.54 16.17
CA GLU A 16 3.35 -1.12 16.88
C GLU A 16 3.62 -1.27 18.39
N GLU A 17 4.84 -1.65 18.77
CA GLU A 17 5.27 -1.71 20.18
C GLU A 17 5.13 -0.36 20.89
N LYS A 18 5.49 0.76 20.24
CA LYS A 18 5.30 2.12 20.80
C LYS A 18 3.84 2.47 21.06
N ILE A 19 2.93 2.04 20.19
CA ILE A 19 1.49 2.22 20.40
C ILE A 19 1.02 1.37 21.60
N ILE A 20 1.53 0.14 21.74
CA ILE A 20 1.18 -0.76 22.83
C ILE A 20 1.71 -0.23 24.17
N GLU A 21 2.93 0.29 24.22
CA GLU A 21 3.54 0.92 25.39
C GLU A 21 2.68 2.08 25.92
N GLY A 22 2.27 3.00 25.04
CA GLY A 22 1.38 4.10 25.43
C GLY A 22 0.04 3.60 25.99
N LYS A 23 -0.57 2.59 25.35
CA LYS A 23 -1.83 1.98 25.84
C LYS A 23 -1.66 1.29 27.19
N LYS A 24 -0.49 0.70 27.49
CA LYS A 24 -0.22 0.10 28.80
C LYS A 24 -0.26 1.14 29.91
N ILE A 25 0.31 2.33 29.69
CA ILE A 25 0.26 3.43 30.66
C ILE A 25 -1.19 3.81 30.98
N LEU A 26 -2.07 3.89 29.97
CA LEU A 26 -3.51 4.14 30.18
C LEU A 26 -4.20 3.01 30.97
N ALA A 27 -3.83 1.76 30.71
CA ALA A 27 -4.41 0.59 31.37
C ALA A 27 -4.07 0.51 32.87
N GLU A 28 -2.97 1.13 33.31
CA GLU A 28 -2.58 1.20 34.72
C GLU A 28 -3.52 2.07 35.58
N LYS A 29 -4.38 2.91 34.97
CA LYS A 29 -5.34 3.79 35.67
C LYS A 29 -4.68 4.62 36.79
N ILE A 30 -3.54 5.22 36.45
CA ILE A 30 -2.70 6.00 37.36
C ILE A 30 -3.52 7.17 37.93
N SER A 31 -3.60 7.24 39.26
CA SER A 31 -4.35 8.28 39.97
C SER A 31 -3.49 9.48 40.40
N ASP A 32 -2.16 9.34 40.38
CA ASP A 32 -1.23 10.42 40.68
C ASP A 32 -0.91 11.22 39.40
N PRO A 33 -1.27 12.51 39.33
CA PRO A 33 -0.99 13.35 38.17
C PRO A 33 0.49 13.46 37.79
N ASN A 34 1.40 13.47 38.77
CA ASN A 34 2.83 13.63 38.49
C ASN A 34 3.38 12.39 37.79
N ILE A 35 2.92 11.20 38.21
CA ILE A 35 3.36 9.93 37.62
C ILE A 35 2.87 9.82 36.18
N ILE A 36 1.59 10.14 35.92
CA ILE A 36 1.06 10.06 34.55
C ILE A 36 1.65 11.13 33.63
N GLU A 37 1.90 12.35 34.13
CA GLU A 37 2.59 13.41 33.38
C GLU A 37 4.01 12.96 32.98
N GLN A 38 4.78 12.44 33.95
CA GLN A 38 6.12 11.90 33.69
C GLN A 38 6.11 10.78 32.66
N LYS A 39 5.28 9.74 32.85
CA LYS A 39 5.20 8.61 31.92
C LYS A 39 4.75 9.03 30.52
N THR A 40 3.86 10.02 30.42
CA THR A 40 3.42 10.58 29.14
C THR A 40 4.57 11.27 28.42
N THR A 41 5.34 12.11 29.12
CA THR A 41 6.51 12.80 28.56
C THR A 41 7.60 11.82 28.14
N GLU A 42 7.88 10.80 28.96
CA GLU A 42 8.88 9.77 28.65
C GLU A 42 8.48 8.98 27.41
N TRP A 43 7.24 8.51 27.34
CA TRP A 43 6.72 7.79 26.17
C TRP A 43 6.73 8.64 24.90
N GLU A 44 6.29 9.91 24.97
CA GLU A 44 6.30 10.81 23.82
C GLU A 44 7.72 11.00 23.28
N LYS A 45 8.67 11.29 24.18
CA LYS A 45 10.07 11.50 23.81
C LYS A 45 10.64 10.26 23.14
N ASP A 46 10.40 9.09 23.71
CA ASP A 46 10.87 7.82 23.16
C ASP A 46 10.24 7.49 21.80
N ALA A 47 8.93 7.71 21.63
CA ALA A 47 8.21 7.50 20.39
C ALA A 47 8.70 8.43 19.25
N ILE A 48 8.95 9.71 19.57
CA ILE A 48 9.51 10.68 18.61
C ILE A 48 10.95 10.33 18.25
N ASN A 49 11.79 10.03 19.25
CA ASN A 49 13.17 9.62 19.01
C ASN A 49 13.25 8.36 18.14
N PHE A 50 12.32 7.41 18.33
CA PHE A 50 12.22 6.23 17.49
C PHE A 50 11.99 6.59 16.01
N LEU A 51 11.08 7.52 15.72
CA LEU A 51 10.81 7.97 14.35
C LEU A 51 12.03 8.71 13.75
N GLU A 52 12.57 9.70 14.44
CA GLU A 52 13.70 10.53 13.98
C GLU A 52 14.99 9.69 13.80
N LYS A 53 15.20 8.69 14.65
CA LYS A 53 16.35 7.79 14.54
C LYS A 53 16.24 6.91 13.30
N ASN A 54 15.06 6.38 12.99
CA ASN A 54 14.89 5.35 11.97
C ASN A 54 14.44 5.86 10.61
N ILE A 55 13.88 7.07 10.52
CA ILE A 55 13.46 7.69 9.25
C ILE A 55 14.28 8.94 9.00
N THR A 56 15.07 8.94 7.92
CA THR A 56 15.81 10.12 7.47
C THR A 56 14.84 11.15 6.90
N ASN A 57 15.00 12.43 7.25
CA ASN A 57 14.19 13.55 6.75
C ASN A 57 12.67 13.37 6.94
N ILE A 58 12.24 12.78 8.07
CA ILE A 58 10.81 12.70 8.39
C ILE A 58 10.18 14.11 8.37
N PRO A 59 9.01 14.31 7.73
CA PRO A 59 8.35 15.60 7.75
C PRO A 59 8.09 16.12 9.17
N GLU A 60 8.49 17.35 9.44
CA GLU A 60 8.34 17.99 10.76
C GLU A 60 6.89 17.98 11.23
N GLN A 61 5.93 18.10 10.31
CA GLN A 61 4.51 18.05 10.62
C GLN A 61 4.10 16.75 11.32
N LEU A 62 4.66 15.58 10.94
CA LEU A 62 4.35 14.29 11.60
C LEU A 62 4.84 14.24 13.05
N ILE A 63 5.96 14.90 13.36
CA ILE A 63 6.50 15.00 14.72
C ILE A 63 5.70 16.04 15.52
N SER A 64 5.40 17.18 14.90
CA SER A 64 4.62 18.27 15.50
C SER A 64 3.22 17.81 15.90
N ASP A 65 2.54 17.02 15.06
CA ASP A 65 1.19 16.50 15.36
C ASP A 65 1.16 15.56 16.59
N ILE A 66 2.29 14.91 16.94
CA ILE A 66 2.42 14.10 18.17
C ILE A 66 2.64 15.01 19.39
N ARG A 67 3.50 16.03 19.26
CA ARG A 67 3.80 16.98 20.35
C ARG A 67 2.59 17.86 20.68
N TYR A 68 1.89 18.32 19.65
CA TYR A 68 0.78 19.26 19.74
C TYR A 68 -0.45 18.65 19.09
N VAL A 69 -1.20 17.87 19.87
CA VAL A 69 -2.41 17.20 19.38
C VAL A 69 -3.37 18.21 18.76
N ARG A 70 -3.84 17.95 17.53
CA ARG A 70 -4.74 18.83 16.78
C ARG A 70 -6.04 19.20 17.52
N GLU A 71 -6.54 18.32 18.38
CA GLU A 71 -7.79 18.48 19.12
C GLU A 71 -7.66 19.44 20.31
N GLU A 72 -6.44 19.80 20.73
CA GLU A 72 -6.20 20.63 21.90
C GLU A 72 -5.01 21.56 21.68
N SER A 73 -5.28 22.86 21.60
CA SER A 73 -4.18 23.83 21.51
C SER A 73 -3.29 23.75 22.76
N HIS A 74 -1.99 23.96 22.59
CA HIS A 74 -1.05 24.01 23.71
C HIS A 74 -1.50 25.01 24.79
N LEU A 75 -2.04 26.17 24.39
CA LEU A 75 -2.59 27.16 25.31
C LEU A 75 -3.80 26.62 26.08
N THR A 76 -4.74 25.97 25.40
CA THR A 76 -5.90 25.31 26.00
C THR A 76 -5.46 24.27 27.02
N PHE A 77 -4.45 23.46 26.68
CA PHE A 77 -3.90 22.48 27.60
C PHE A 77 -3.36 23.14 28.87
N HIS A 78 -2.49 24.16 28.74
CA HIS A 78 -1.91 24.86 29.89
C HIS A 78 -2.95 25.52 30.78
N ILE A 79 -3.98 26.13 30.18
CA ILE A 79 -5.07 26.76 30.91
C ILE A 79 -5.86 25.71 31.69
N ASN A 80 -6.29 24.64 31.03
CA ASN A 80 -7.06 23.55 31.64
C ASN A 80 -6.27 22.84 32.74
N SER A 81 -4.99 22.54 32.52
CA SER A 81 -4.12 21.94 33.53
C SER A 81 -4.06 22.76 34.82
N ARG A 82 -4.05 24.10 34.74
CA ARG A 82 -4.11 24.96 35.94
C ARG A 82 -5.42 24.84 36.71
N PHE A 83 -6.54 24.67 36.00
CA PHE A 83 -7.86 24.48 36.63
C PHE A 83 -7.93 23.14 37.36
N TYR A 84 -7.50 22.05 36.72
CA TYR A 84 -7.59 20.71 37.29
C TYR A 84 -6.58 20.45 38.41
N LYS A 85 -5.45 21.16 38.48
CA LYS A 85 -4.45 20.99 39.57
C LYS A 85 -5.01 21.13 40.99
N LYS A 86 -6.18 21.78 41.14
CA LYS A 86 -6.88 21.88 42.43
C LYS A 86 -7.58 20.57 42.86
N GLN A 87 -7.76 19.63 41.94
CA GLN A 87 -8.44 18.34 42.14
C GLN A 87 -7.58 17.21 41.54
N PRO A 88 -6.70 16.57 42.32
CA PRO A 88 -5.72 15.61 41.79
C PRO A 88 -6.33 14.47 40.97
N SER A 89 -7.47 13.91 41.41
CA SER A 89 -8.15 12.82 40.70
C SER A 89 -8.71 13.26 39.34
N GLU A 90 -9.23 14.48 39.23
CA GLU A 90 -9.69 15.04 37.95
C GLU A 90 -8.52 15.38 37.04
N TYR A 91 -7.42 15.90 37.60
CA TYR A 91 -6.21 16.19 36.83
C TYR A 91 -5.59 14.92 36.24
N ALA A 92 -5.53 13.82 37.00
CA ALA A 92 -5.04 12.54 36.49
C ALA A 92 -5.92 12.00 35.33
N LYS A 93 -7.25 12.13 35.42
CA LYS A 93 -8.17 11.78 34.33
C LYS A 93 -7.95 12.65 33.09
N TYR A 94 -7.77 13.95 33.30
CA TYR A 94 -7.48 14.90 32.23
C TYR A 94 -6.16 14.55 31.51
N LEU A 95 -5.09 14.28 32.26
CA LEU A 95 -3.80 13.84 31.71
C LEU A 95 -3.91 12.49 30.98
N SER A 96 -4.75 11.57 31.48
CA SER A 96 -5.03 10.29 30.78
C SER A 96 -5.68 10.54 29.42
N THR A 97 -6.65 11.46 29.35
CA THR A 97 -7.30 11.86 28.10
C THR A 97 -6.28 12.50 27.15
N HIS A 98 -5.38 13.32 27.66
CA HIS A 98 -4.31 13.93 26.88
C HIS A 98 -3.33 12.90 26.31
N LEU A 99 -2.93 11.89 27.10
CA LEU A 99 -2.12 10.77 26.62
C LEU A 99 -2.85 9.95 25.54
N GLU A 100 -4.14 9.66 25.73
CA GLU A 100 -4.96 8.96 24.73
C GLU A 100 -4.96 9.67 23.37
N ARG A 101 -5.12 11.00 23.39
CA ARG A 101 -5.04 11.84 22.20
C ARG A 101 -3.65 11.79 21.55
N LYS A 102 -2.56 11.81 22.32
CA LYS A 102 -1.20 11.67 21.77
C LYS A 102 -0.97 10.30 21.14
N ILE A 103 -1.49 9.23 21.74
CA ILE A 103 -1.44 7.88 21.16
C ILE A 103 -2.22 7.84 19.85
N ALA A 104 -3.39 8.51 19.78
CA ALA A 104 -4.15 8.64 18.54
C ALA A 104 -3.36 9.39 17.46
N ALA A 105 -2.72 10.51 17.80
CA ALA A 105 -1.84 11.24 16.89
C ALA A 105 -0.68 10.38 16.38
N PHE A 106 -0.01 9.62 17.26
CA PHE A 106 1.06 8.70 16.87
C PHE A 106 0.58 7.59 15.93
N LYS A 107 -0.64 7.05 16.13
CA LYS A 107 -1.25 6.10 15.20
C LYS A 107 -1.50 6.72 13.82
N ILE A 108 -1.98 7.95 13.76
CA ILE A 108 -2.15 8.66 12.49
C ILE A 108 -0.79 8.83 11.78
N THR A 109 0.27 9.14 12.53
CA THR A 109 1.64 9.16 11.99
C THR A 109 2.05 7.78 11.47
N ALA A 110 1.75 6.71 12.20
CA ALA A 110 2.01 5.34 11.76
C ALA A 110 1.24 4.99 10.45
N ASP A 111 0.01 5.46 10.32
CA ASP A 111 -0.79 5.30 9.11
C ASP A 111 -0.12 5.98 7.90
N TYR A 112 0.31 7.24 8.02
CA TYR A 112 1.06 7.92 6.95
C TYR A 112 2.29 7.12 6.53
N ILE A 113 3.07 6.65 7.50
CA ILE A 113 4.28 5.87 7.24
C ILE A 113 3.92 4.57 6.49
N SER A 114 2.83 3.90 6.87
CA SER A 114 2.41 2.63 6.25
C SER A 114 2.02 2.75 4.77
N VAL A 115 1.65 3.95 4.31
CA VAL A 115 1.29 4.22 2.90
C VAL A 115 2.40 4.87 2.09
N SER A 116 3.59 5.07 2.67
CA SER A 116 4.77 5.55 1.94
C SER A 116 5.42 4.43 1.14
N GLU A 117 5.44 4.58 -0.18
CA GLU A 117 6.16 3.69 -1.10
C GLU A 117 7.66 3.71 -0.82
N ILE A 118 8.20 4.88 -0.47
CA ILE A 118 9.63 5.09 -0.24
C ILE A 118 10.07 4.38 1.04
N ILE A 119 9.31 4.52 2.13
CA ILE A 119 9.61 3.83 3.39
C ILE A 119 9.46 2.31 3.25
N ALA A 120 8.56 1.85 2.38
CA ALA A 120 8.42 0.43 2.03
C ALA A 120 9.57 -0.10 1.15
N GLY A 121 10.52 0.74 0.72
CA GLY A 121 11.63 0.37 -0.15
C GLY A 121 11.26 0.28 -1.64
N HIS A 122 10.11 0.81 -2.02
CA HIS A 122 9.70 0.94 -3.41
C HIS A 122 10.25 2.22 -4.04
N LYS A 123 10.30 2.26 -5.37
CA LYS A 123 10.73 3.46 -6.10
C LYS A 123 9.74 4.60 -5.91
N LYS A 124 10.24 5.83 -5.96
CA LYS A 124 9.42 7.03 -6.04
C LYS A 124 8.34 6.87 -7.12
N PRO A 125 7.06 7.15 -6.83
CA PRO A 125 6.01 7.12 -7.83
C PRO A 125 6.26 8.15 -8.94
N GLU A 126 6.22 7.69 -10.19
CA GLU A 126 6.25 8.55 -11.38
C GLU A 126 4.80 8.90 -11.75
N LEU A 127 4.35 10.10 -11.35
CA LEU A 127 3.00 10.60 -11.59
C LEU A 127 3.08 11.88 -12.42
N GLU A 128 2.62 11.83 -13.67
CA GLU A 128 2.72 12.94 -14.62
C GLU A 128 1.45 13.80 -14.62
N THR A 129 0.31 13.21 -14.27
CA THR A 129 -1.00 13.87 -14.37
C THR A 129 -1.67 14.09 -13.01
N ILE A 130 -2.51 15.13 -12.93
CA ILE A 130 -3.37 15.37 -11.75
C ILE A 130 -4.28 14.16 -11.48
N GLN A 131 -4.72 13.47 -12.53
CA GLN A 131 -5.61 12.31 -12.39
C GLN A 131 -4.88 11.11 -11.77
N GLU A 132 -3.59 10.93 -12.05
CA GLU A 132 -2.73 9.93 -11.42
C GLU A 132 -2.47 10.26 -9.95
N LYS A 133 -2.18 11.52 -9.62
CA LYS A 133 -2.06 11.99 -8.23
C LYS A 133 -3.34 11.75 -7.43
N ILE A 134 -4.50 12.06 -8.01
CA ILE A 134 -5.81 11.77 -7.41
C ILE A 134 -6.00 10.28 -7.17
N LEU A 135 -5.69 9.45 -8.17
CA LEU A 135 -5.85 8.00 -8.07
C LEU A 135 -4.91 7.43 -7.00
N PHE A 136 -3.65 7.85 -7.00
CA PHE A 136 -2.64 7.48 -6.02
C PHE A 136 -3.13 7.80 -4.60
N PHE A 137 -3.54 9.05 -4.36
CA PHE A 137 -4.06 9.46 -3.06
C PHE A 137 -5.27 8.62 -2.61
N LEU A 138 -6.26 8.42 -3.49
CA LEU A 138 -7.42 7.57 -3.16
C LEU A 138 -7.04 6.11 -2.91
N GLN A 139 -6.05 5.57 -3.60
CA GLN A 139 -5.51 4.24 -3.31
C GLN A 139 -4.89 4.19 -1.92
N LYS A 140 -4.15 5.21 -1.51
CA LYS A 140 -3.57 5.29 -0.15
C LYS A 140 -4.65 5.36 0.93
N LEU A 141 -5.68 6.18 0.74
CA LEU A 141 -6.81 6.20 1.67
C LEU A 141 -7.56 4.87 1.71
N TYR A 142 -7.71 4.20 0.55
CA TYR A 142 -8.32 2.87 0.48
C TYR A 142 -7.48 1.78 1.17
N GLN A 143 -6.15 1.91 1.21
CA GLN A 143 -5.28 1.01 1.97
C GLN A 143 -5.48 1.18 3.48
N LEU A 144 -5.68 2.41 3.96
CA LEU A 144 -5.88 2.72 5.38
C LEU A 144 -7.30 2.41 5.86
N TYR A 145 -8.30 2.70 5.03
CA TYR A 145 -9.73 2.46 5.23
C TYR A 145 -10.21 2.53 6.68
N ASN A 146 -10.10 3.71 7.28
CA ASN A 146 -10.56 3.98 8.64
C ASN A 146 -11.24 5.36 8.72
N ASP A 147 -11.63 5.76 9.92
CA ASP A 147 -12.39 6.99 10.16
C ASP A 147 -11.57 8.27 10.30
N ASN A 148 -10.25 8.20 10.12
CA ASN A 148 -9.36 9.34 10.22
C ASN A 148 -9.34 10.20 8.95
N PHE A 149 -8.90 11.44 9.09
CA PHE A 149 -8.67 12.37 7.98
C PHE A 149 -7.17 12.51 7.72
N TYR A 150 -6.79 12.40 6.44
CA TYR A 150 -5.40 12.46 6.01
C TYR A 150 -5.17 13.62 5.05
N SER A 151 -4.00 14.24 5.18
CA SER A 151 -3.55 15.37 4.38
C SER A 151 -2.99 14.87 3.06
N ILE A 152 -3.47 15.45 1.97
CA ILE A 152 -3.00 15.15 0.62
C ILE A 152 -1.54 15.56 0.46
N SER A 153 -1.19 16.77 0.88
CA SER A 153 0.17 17.31 0.86
C SER A 153 1.13 16.43 1.66
N LEU A 154 0.73 15.98 2.85
CA LEU A 154 1.59 15.11 3.66
C LEU A 154 1.79 13.73 3.02
N ILE A 155 0.74 13.12 2.43
CA ILE A 155 0.87 11.88 1.65
C ILE A 155 1.78 12.08 0.43
N PHE A 156 1.70 13.22 -0.24
CA PHE A 156 2.60 13.53 -1.35
C PHE A 156 4.04 13.74 -0.88
N GLN A 157 4.26 14.49 0.20
CA GLN A 157 5.58 14.77 0.76
C GLN A 157 6.31 13.49 1.19
N ILE A 158 5.64 12.58 1.91
CA ILE A 158 6.26 11.30 2.35
C ILE A 158 6.53 10.32 1.20
N ASN A 159 5.97 10.58 0.01
CA ASN A 159 6.20 9.82 -1.21
C ASN A 159 7.01 10.62 -2.24
N GLU A 160 7.57 11.77 -1.84
CA GLU A 160 8.34 12.68 -2.69
C GLU A 160 7.64 13.08 -4.00
N ILE A 161 6.31 13.17 -3.97
CA ILE A 161 5.48 13.65 -5.07
C ILE A 161 5.41 15.18 -4.99
N GLU A 162 5.82 15.84 -6.06
CA GLU A 162 5.75 17.30 -6.15
C GLU A 162 4.31 17.76 -6.40
N TYR A 163 3.95 18.92 -5.84
CA TYR A 163 2.65 19.57 -6.04
C TYR A 163 2.81 21.09 -5.92
N ARG A 164 1.89 21.84 -6.53
CA ARG A 164 1.83 23.30 -6.41
C ARG A 164 1.10 23.70 -5.12
N ASP A 165 1.35 24.89 -4.61
CA ASP A 165 0.87 25.35 -3.29
C ASP A 165 -0.60 25.02 -2.98
N SER A 166 -1.54 25.39 -3.87
CA SER A 166 -2.98 25.17 -3.65
C SER A 166 -3.52 23.85 -4.22
N GLU A 167 -2.68 23.07 -4.92
CA GLU A 167 -3.09 21.85 -5.62
C GLU A 167 -3.69 20.78 -4.67
N PRO A 168 -3.11 20.48 -3.49
CA PRO A 168 -3.72 19.53 -2.55
C PRO A 168 -5.13 19.95 -2.10
N ASN A 169 -5.35 21.24 -1.85
CA ASN A 169 -6.65 21.75 -1.42
C ASN A 169 -7.68 21.69 -2.56
N GLU A 170 -7.28 22.03 -3.78
CA GLU A 170 -8.12 21.88 -4.98
C GLU A 170 -8.50 20.42 -5.24
N ILE A 171 -7.56 19.49 -5.05
CA ILE A 171 -7.82 18.05 -5.13
C ILE A 171 -8.83 17.62 -4.05
N ALA A 172 -8.65 18.09 -2.80
CA ALA A 172 -9.58 17.78 -1.71
C ALA A 172 -11.01 18.22 -2.04
N GLU A 173 -11.15 19.45 -2.56
CA GLU A 173 -12.44 20.02 -2.95
C GLU A 173 -13.06 19.28 -4.14
N ASN A 174 -12.26 18.90 -5.14
CA ASN A 174 -12.70 18.11 -6.28
C ASN A 174 -13.23 16.74 -5.84
N LEU A 175 -12.49 16.05 -4.95
CA LEU A 175 -12.88 14.74 -4.43
C LEU A 175 -14.15 14.80 -3.59
N LYS A 176 -14.31 15.84 -2.77
CA LYS A 176 -15.55 16.11 -2.03
C LYS A 176 -16.73 16.31 -2.98
N LYS A 177 -16.61 17.21 -3.98
CA LYS A 177 -17.66 17.49 -4.96
C LYS A 177 -18.09 16.25 -5.74
N ARG A 178 -17.14 15.36 -6.07
CA ARG A 178 -17.42 14.07 -6.72
C ARG A 178 -18.03 13.03 -5.78
N GLY A 179 -18.03 13.31 -4.47
CA GLY A 179 -18.48 12.41 -3.42
C GLY A 179 -17.52 11.27 -3.14
N TYR A 180 -16.24 11.38 -3.52
CA TYR A 180 -15.20 10.37 -3.31
C TYR A 180 -14.45 10.52 -1.99
N GLY A 181 -14.55 11.69 -1.35
CA GLY A 181 -14.04 11.90 -0.01
C GLY A 181 -14.90 12.86 0.80
N ILE A 182 -14.61 12.89 2.10
CA ILE A 182 -15.27 13.71 3.11
C ILE A 182 -14.18 14.62 3.70
N ARG A 183 -14.43 15.93 3.78
CA ARG A 183 -13.51 16.88 4.42
C ARG A 183 -13.82 16.99 5.91
N GLU A 184 -12.78 17.22 6.71
CA GLU A 184 -12.95 17.41 8.17
C GLU A 184 -13.72 18.69 8.50
N ALA A 185 -13.44 19.77 7.76
CA ALA A 185 -14.10 21.05 7.91
C ALA A 185 -14.37 21.69 6.54
N ASP A 186 -15.61 22.11 6.32
CA ASP A 186 -16.10 22.60 5.03
C ASP A 186 -15.52 23.96 4.61
N TYR A 187 -15.02 24.75 5.56
CA TYR A 187 -14.46 26.09 5.34
C TYR A 187 -12.97 26.19 5.68
N SER A 188 -12.30 25.05 5.86
CA SER A 188 -10.87 25.00 6.18
C SER A 188 -10.02 24.95 4.92
N SER A 189 -8.94 25.73 4.88
CA SER A 189 -7.89 25.63 3.86
C SER A 189 -7.10 24.32 3.94
N LYS A 190 -7.34 23.48 4.96
CA LYS A 190 -6.67 22.20 5.14
C LYS A 190 -7.13 21.19 4.10
N ASP A 191 -6.17 20.47 3.54
CA ASP A 191 -6.33 19.40 2.56
C ASP A 191 -6.59 18.02 3.20
N LEU A 192 -7.29 18.02 4.34
CA LEU A 192 -7.62 16.83 5.11
C LEU A 192 -8.87 16.14 4.55
N LEU A 193 -8.71 14.89 4.15
CA LEU A 193 -9.75 14.09 3.53
C LEU A 193 -9.81 12.67 4.11
N LYS A 194 -11.04 12.19 4.32
CA LYS A 194 -11.36 10.78 4.54
C LYS A 194 -11.98 10.19 3.27
N ILE A 195 -11.68 8.95 2.92
CA ILE A 195 -12.32 8.28 1.78
C ILE A 195 -13.80 8.01 2.07
N SER A 196 -14.68 8.29 1.11
CA SER A 196 -16.10 7.93 1.24
C SER A 196 -16.32 6.49 0.78
N VAL A 197 -17.48 5.92 1.14
CA VAL A 197 -17.93 4.62 0.60
C VAL A 197 -17.96 4.63 -0.94
N LYS A 198 -18.40 5.73 -1.56
CA LYS A 198 -18.41 5.89 -3.02
C LYS A 198 -17.00 5.96 -3.60
N GLY A 199 -16.06 6.59 -2.89
CA GLY A 199 -14.64 6.63 -3.25
C GLY A 199 -14.00 5.26 -3.20
N ALA A 200 -14.25 4.49 -2.14
CA ALA A 200 -13.76 3.12 -2.00
C ALA A 200 -14.30 2.22 -3.14
N ALA A 201 -15.61 2.26 -3.40
CA ALA A 201 -16.23 1.51 -4.50
C ALA A 201 -15.66 1.93 -5.88
N TYR A 202 -15.25 3.19 -6.05
CA TYR A 202 -14.59 3.64 -7.27
C TYR A 202 -13.21 2.96 -7.44
N ILE A 203 -12.43 2.84 -6.37
CA ILE A 203 -11.12 2.16 -6.39
C ILE A 203 -11.27 0.66 -6.67
N GLU A 204 -12.24 0.00 -6.04
CA GLU A 204 -12.55 -1.42 -6.30
C GLU A 204 -12.88 -1.67 -7.79
N ARG A 205 -13.72 -0.82 -8.39
CA ARG A 205 -14.04 -0.91 -9.83
C ARG A 205 -12.81 -0.72 -10.71
N LYS A 206 -11.96 0.25 -10.38
CA LYS A 206 -10.71 0.51 -11.11
C LYS A 206 -9.75 -0.68 -11.01
N ASN A 207 -9.56 -1.23 -9.81
CA ASN A 207 -8.72 -2.40 -9.58
C ASN A 207 -9.24 -3.63 -10.32
N LYS A 208 -10.56 -3.87 -10.32
CA LYS A 208 -11.19 -4.94 -11.12
C LYS A 208 -10.95 -4.77 -12.61
N THR A 209 -11.06 -3.53 -13.11
CA THR A 209 -10.80 -3.21 -14.52
C THR A 209 -9.34 -3.46 -14.90
N LEU A 210 -8.39 -3.04 -14.06
CA LEU A 210 -6.95 -3.27 -14.26
C LEU A 210 -6.63 -4.76 -14.26
N LYS A 211 -7.19 -5.53 -13.31
CA LYS A 211 -7.04 -6.99 -13.25
C LYS A 211 -7.57 -7.67 -14.51
N ASN A 212 -8.73 -7.23 -15.01
CA ASN A 212 -9.30 -7.77 -16.23
C ASN A 212 -8.49 -7.40 -17.48
N LYS A 213 -7.96 -6.18 -17.57
CA LYS A 213 -7.06 -5.75 -18.66
C LYS A 213 -5.77 -6.56 -18.66
N SER A 214 -5.16 -6.76 -17.50
CA SER A 214 -3.95 -7.59 -17.36
C SER A 214 -4.19 -9.04 -17.78
N LYS A 215 -5.33 -9.63 -17.37
CA LYS A 215 -5.73 -10.97 -17.84
C LYS A 215 -5.90 -11.04 -19.36
N LYS A 216 -6.57 -10.07 -19.97
CA LYS A 216 -6.72 -10.00 -21.44
C LYS A 216 -5.38 -9.83 -22.17
N LYS A 217 -4.46 -9.05 -21.62
CA LYS A 217 -3.12 -8.87 -22.19
C LYS A 217 -2.33 -10.19 -22.15
N GLN A 218 -2.35 -10.88 -21.02
CA GLN A 218 -1.74 -12.22 -20.90
C GLN A 218 -2.37 -13.22 -21.89
N GLU A 219 -3.68 -13.13 -22.12
CA GLU A 219 -4.37 -13.96 -23.12
C GLU A 219 -3.91 -13.65 -24.55
N SER A 220 -3.77 -12.37 -24.92
CA SER A 220 -3.23 -11.96 -26.24
C SER A 220 -1.81 -12.46 -26.44
N GLU A 221 -0.93 -12.22 -25.46
CA GLU A 221 0.47 -12.65 -25.52
C GLU A 221 0.60 -14.19 -25.63
N ALA A 222 -0.23 -14.94 -24.90
CA ALA A 222 -0.23 -16.40 -25.01
C ALA A 222 -0.71 -16.87 -26.40
N ASN A 223 -1.73 -16.23 -26.96
CA ASN A 223 -2.24 -16.54 -28.29
C ASN A 223 -1.21 -16.24 -29.38
N GLU A 224 -0.53 -15.09 -29.30
CA GLU A 224 0.55 -14.72 -30.23
C GLU A 224 1.72 -15.72 -30.17
N LYS A 225 2.09 -16.19 -28.97
CA LYS A 225 3.10 -17.24 -28.81
C LYS A 225 2.66 -18.58 -29.38
N ILE A 226 1.38 -18.94 -29.25
CA ILE A 226 0.80 -20.15 -29.87
C ILE A 226 0.84 -20.03 -31.39
N ASP A 227 0.44 -18.90 -31.96
CA ASP A 227 0.47 -18.65 -33.41
C ASP A 227 1.89 -18.78 -33.95
N LEU A 228 2.89 -18.20 -33.27
CA LEU A 228 4.30 -18.35 -33.62
C LEU A 228 4.77 -19.81 -33.64
N VAL A 229 4.36 -20.59 -32.63
CA VAL A 229 4.70 -22.01 -32.56
C VAL A 229 4.05 -22.79 -33.71
N LEU A 230 2.77 -22.56 -33.99
CA LEU A 230 2.04 -23.23 -35.06
C LEU A 230 2.66 -22.92 -36.44
N SER A 231 2.95 -21.64 -36.73
CA SER A 231 3.62 -21.25 -37.98
C SER A 231 5.00 -21.89 -38.10
N ARG A 232 5.76 -21.99 -37.01
CA ARG A 232 7.10 -22.60 -37.05
C ARG A 232 7.04 -24.11 -37.24
N LEU A 233 6.04 -24.78 -36.66
CA LEU A 233 5.81 -26.21 -36.88
C LEU A 233 5.46 -26.50 -38.35
N GLU A 234 4.64 -25.64 -38.96
CA GLU A 234 4.32 -25.70 -40.39
C GLU A 234 5.57 -25.54 -41.27
N GLU A 235 6.43 -24.55 -41.00
CA GLU A 235 7.71 -24.34 -41.70
C GLU A 235 8.68 -25.54 -41.58
N LEU A 236 8.64 -26.24 -40.45
CA LEU A 236 9.48 -27.42 -40.19
C LEU A 236 8.92 -28.70 -40.83
N GLY A 237 7.79 -28.61 -41.53
CA GLY A 237 7.16 -29.75 -42.22
C GLY A 237 6.34 -30.65 -41.31
N PHE A 238 6.01 -30.21 -40.08
CA PHE A 238 5.02 -30.91 -39.25
C PHE A 238 3.64 -30.55 -39.77
N GLY A 239 2.93 -31.55 -40.29
CA GLY A 239 1.56 -31.41 -40.81
C GLY A 239 0.57 -32.39 -40.18
N GLN A 240 0.99 -33.14 -39.15
CA GLN A 240 0.08 -34.03 -38.44
C GLN A 240 -0.96 -33.21 -37.67
N GLU A 241 -2.23 -33.40 -38.01
CA GLU A 241 -3.37 -32.72 -37.39
C GLU A 241 -3.38 -32.87 -35.85
N ILE A 242 -2.90 -34.01 -35.36
CA ILE A 242 -2.79 -34.30 -33.92
C ILE A 242 -1.89 -33.28 -33.20
N ILE A 243 -0.75 -32.89 -33.80
CA ILE A 243 0.18 -31.92 -33.19
C ILE A 243 -0.47 -30.53 -33.15
N PHE A 244 -1.13 -30.13 -34.24
CA PHE A 244 -1.80 -28.84 -34.33
C PHE A 244 -2.96 -28.75 -33.33
N ASN A 245 -3.80 -29.78 -33.25
CA ASN A 245 -4.90 -29.84 -32.30
C ASN A 245 -4.40 -29.75 -30.85
N GLU A 246 -3.32 -30.45 -30.52
CA GLU A 246 -2.75 -30.47 -29.17
C GLU A 246 -2.22 -29.09 -28.74
N ILE A 247 -1.64 -28.33 -29.68
CA ILE A 247 -1.14 -26.97 -29.45
C ILE A 247 -2.28 -25.93 -29.50
N GLU A 248 -3.27 -26.09 -30.37
CA GLU A 248 -4.46 -25.21 -30.47
C GLU A 248 -5.32 -25.31 -29.19
N GLU A 249 -5.42 -26.49 -28.58
CA GLU A 249 -6.10 -26.69 -27.29
C GLU A 249 -5.52 -25.81 -26.16
N LEU A 250 -4.24 -25.46 -26.22
CA LEU A 250 -3.59 -24.58 -25.26
C LEU A 250 -4.23 -23.18 -25.24
N ARG A 251 -4.84 -22.74 -26.36
CA ARG A 251 -5.55 -21.45 -26.48
C ARG A 251 -6.75 -21.36 -25.53
N GLY A 252 -7.43 -22.49 -25.29
CA GLY A 252 -8.54 -22.56 -24.34
C GLY A 252 -8.09 -22.62 -22.87
N LEU A 253 -6.89 -23.15 -22.64
CA LEU A 253 -6.31 -23.37 -21.32
C LEU A 253 -5.58 -22.13 -20.76
N SER A 254 -5.02 -21.30 -21.64
CA SER A 254 -4.34 -20.04 -21.27
C SER A 254 -5.24 -19.11 -20.45
N LYS A 255 -6.55 -19.16 -20.70
CA LYS A 255 -7.61 -18.40 -20.01
C LYS A 255 -7.83 -18.81 -18.55
N LYS A 256 -7.51 -20.06 -18.19
CA LYS A 256 -7.96 -20.68 -16.93
C LYS A 256 -6.81 -20.97 -15.96
N LEU A 257 -5.56 -20.95 -16.42
CA LEU A 257 -4.42 -21.43 -15.66
C LEU A 257 -3.51 -20.27 -15.20
N ASN A 258 -2.91 -20.41 -14.01
CA ASN A 258 -1.84 -19.52 -13.57
C ASN A 258 -0.49 -19.95 -14.21
N LYS A 259 0.54 -19.09 -14.16
CA LYS A 259 1.85 -19.35 -14.81
C LYS A 259 2.49 -20.70 -14.45
N LYS A 260 2.38 -21.14 -13.19
CA LYS A 260 2.95 -22.43 -12.73
C LYS A 260 2.18 -23.61 -13.32
N THR A 261 0.85 -23.57 -13.27
CA THR A 261 0.01 -24.62 -13.84
C THR A 261 0.09 -24.64 -15.37
N TRP A 262 0.21 -23.47 -16.00
CA TRP A 262 0.43 -23.31 -17.45
C TRP A 262 1.71 -24.01 -17.91
N SER A 263 2.84 -23.74 -17.23
CA SER A 263 4.12 -24.41 -17.51
C SER A 263 4.03 -25.93 -17.34
N GLN A 264 3.34 -26.41 -16.30
CA GLN A 264 3.14 -27.85 -16.08
C GLN A 264 2.29 -28.51 -17.18
N VAL A 265 1.23 -27.84 -17.62
CA VAL A 265 0.35 -28.35 -18.69
C VAL A 265 1.08 -28.41 -20.03
N ILE A 266 1.80 -27.34 -20.40
CA ILE A 266 2.62 -27.34 -21.62
C ILE A 266 3.67 -28.44 -21.54
N LYS A 267 4.37 -28.57 -20.40
CA LYS A 267 5.35 -29.63 -20.19
C LYS A 267 4.75 -31.01 -20.40
N GLY A 268 3.58 -31.30 -19.84
CA GLY A 268 2.90 -32.57 -20.02
C GLY A 268 2.62 -32.86 -21.50
N LYS A 269 1.86 -31.97 -22.15
CA LYS A 269 1.47 -32.14 -23.56
C LYS A 269 2.67 -32.28 -24.50
N VAL A 270 3.70 -31.45 -24.33
CA VAL A 270 4.91 -31.46 -25.15
C VAL A 270 5.75 -32.73 -24.92
N VAL A 271 5.84 -33.22 -23.68
CA VAL A 271 6.51 -34.49 -23.38
C VAL A 271 5.74 -35.67 -23.99
N ASP A 272 4.41 -35.67 -23.91
CA ASP A 272 3.57 -36.73 -24.48
C ASP A 272 3.72 -36.81 -26.00
N LEU A 273 3.75 -35.66 -26.69
CA LEU A 273 4.04 -35.59 -28.14
C LEU A 273 5.43 -36.14 -28.48
N ALA A 274 6.44 -35.84 -27.67
CA ALA A 274 7.81 -36.32 -27.87
C ALA A 274 7.96 -37.83 -27.59
N LEU A 275 7.29 -38.34 -26.55
CA LEU A 275 7.29 -39.77 -26.21
C LEU A 275 6.54 -40.61 -27.25
N SER A 276 5.54 -40.01 -27.90
CA SER A 276 4.78 -40.63 -29.00
C SER A 276 5.52 -40.57 -30.34
N GLU A 277 6.77 -40.08 -30.35
CA GLU A 277 7.61 -39.89 -31.55
C GLU A 277 6.98 -38.99 -32.62
N LEU A 278 5.97 -38.19 -32.25
CA LEU A 278 5.30 -37.24 -33.17
C LEU A 278 6.15 -35.99 -33.41
N ILE A 279 6.97 -35.61 -32.42
CA ILE A 279 7.94 -34.51 -32.51
C ILE A 279 9.30 -34.93 -31.95
N SER A 280 10.38 -34.32 -32.44
CA SER A 280 11.71 -34.53 -31.87
C SER A 280 11.87 -33.83 -30.51
N LYS A 281 12.88 -34.23 -29.73
CA LYS A 281 13.24 -33.55 -28.47
C LYS A 281 13.59 -32.07 -28.66
N ASP A 282 14.18 -31.72 -29.80
CA ASP A 282 14.53 -30.33 -30.13
C ASP A 282 13.28 -29.49 -30.42
N VAL A 283 12.31 -30.06 -31.13
CA VAL A 283 11.01 -29.42 -31.40
C VAL A 283 10.19 -29.29 -30.11
N ALA A 284 10.21 -30.32 -29.27
CA ALA A 284 9.60 -30.26 -27.94
C ALA A 284 10.21 -29.15 -27.07
N THR A 285 11.53 -29.02 -27.07
CA THR A 285 12.25 -27.95 -26.38
C THR A 285 11.84 -26.58 -26.91
N PHE A 286 11.81 -26.42 -28.23
CA PHE A 286 11.36 -25.19 -28.88
C PHE A 286 9.93 -24.80 -28.49
N ILE A 287 8.96 -25.73 -28.54
CA ILE A 287 7.57 -25.44 -28.17
C ILE A 287 7.49 -24.99 -26.71
N TYR A 288 8.13 -25.73 -25.80
CA TYR A 288 8.10 -25.37 -24.38
C TYR A 288 8.71 -23.99 -24.12
N GLU A 289 9.91 -23.73 -24.64
CA GLU A 289 10.63 -22.47 -24.39
C GLU A 289 9.99 -21.27 -25.10
N SER A 290 9.26 -21.49 -26.19
CA SER A 290 8.51 -20.43 -26.87
C SER A 290 7.23 -20.04 -26.12
N LEU A 291 6.55 -21.03 -25.50
CA LEU A 291 5.30 -20.81 -24.76
C LEU A 291 5.52 -20.50 -23.28
N VAL A 292 6.68 -20.89 -22.73
CA VAL A 292 7.09 -20.69 -21.34
C VAL A 292 8.47 -20.05 -21.37
N ASP A 293 8.60 -18.84 -20.83
CA ASP A 293 9.90 -18.14 -20.70
C ASP A 293 10.77 -18.79 -19.60
N ASP A 294 11.00 -20.10 -19.70
CA ASP A 294 11.78 -20.94 -18.78
C ASP A 294 12.49 -22.04 -19.58
N LYS A 295 13.65 -22.50 -19.11
CA LYS A 295 14.46 -23.49 -19.83
C LYS A 295 13.83 -24.87 -19.72
N PHE A 296 13.69 -25.57 -20.85
CA PHE A 296 13.17 -26.93 -20.82
C PHE A 296 14.25 -27.92 -20.39
N LYS A 297 14.00 -28.62 -19.27
CA LYS A 297 14.79 -29.79 -18.89
C LYS A 297 13.95 -31.04 -19.12
N LEU A 298 14.10 -31.63 -20.31
CA LEU A 298 13.74 -33.03 -20.55
C LEU A 298 14.65 -33.91 -19.68
N LEU A 299 14.07 -34.90 -18.99
CA LEU A 299 14.84 -35.86 -18.20
C LEU A 299 15.89 -36.52 -19.10
N LYS A 300 17.12 -36.63 -18.58
CA LYS A 300 18.23 -37.34 -19.23
C LYS A 300 17.89 -38.81 -19.43
#